data_AF-A0A9E5UD76-F1
#
_entry.id   AF-A0A9E5UD76-F1
#
_cell.length_a   1.000
_cell.length_b   1.000
_cell.length_c   1.000
_cell.angle_alpha   90.00
_cell.angle_beta   90.00
_cell.angle_gamma   90.00
#
_symmetry.space_group_name_H-M   'P 1'
#
loop_
_entity.id
_entity.type
_entity.pdbx_description
1 polymer ?
#
loop_
_entity_poly.entity_id
_entity_poly.type
_entity_poly.pdbx_seq_one_letter_code
_entity_poly.pdbx_strand_id
1 'polypeptide(L)'
;MTFAATGHYDSSEYYYRYVIEHDPGSFDTYLYLGKMLYSSGQKENAAEVLSNAEENFPDFGRQTEIAKTYVQINFYDEAVRVLEKLTE
;
A
#
# COMPACT_ATOMS: atom_id res chain seq x y z
N MET A 1 -11.12 14.87 22.28
CA MET A 1 -10.46 13.54 22.26
C MET A 1 -11.21 12.67 21.27
N THR A 2 -10.71 12.57 20.04
CA THR A 2 -11.38 11.95 18.89
C THR A 2 -11.09 10.44 18.87
N PHE A 3 -11.65 9.70 19.84
CA PHE A 3 -11.37 8.27 20.08
C PHE A 3 -11.88 7.31 18.99
N ALA A 4 -12.71 7.79 18.06
CA ALA A 4 -13.36 6.93 17.09
C ALA A 4 -12.48 6.55 15.89
N ALA A 5 -11.52 7.41 15.47
CA ALA A 5 -10.75 7.14 14.26
C ALA A 5 -9.70 6.04 14.49
N THR A 6 -8.93 6.13 15.58
CA THR A 6 -7.84 5.20 15.90
C THR A 6 -8.28 3.75 16.11
N GLY A 7 -9.41 3.51 16.79
CA GLY A 7 -9.88 2.13 17.05
C GLY A 7 -10.36 1.37 15.81
N HIS A 8 -10.81 2.07 14.76
CA HIS A 8 -11.21 1.42 13.51
C HIS A 8 -10.01 1.04 12.63
N TYR A 9 -8.92 1.82 12.69
CA TYR A 9 -7.70 1.55 11.91
C TYR A 9 -6.97 0.30 12.42
N ASP A 10 -6.84 0.14 13.75
CA ASP A 10 -6.18 -1.04 14.33
C ASP A 10 -6.89 -2.34 13.96
N SER A 11 -8.23 -2.32 13.96
CA SER A 11 -9.03 -3.48 13.55
C SER A 11 -8.91 -3.75 12.05
N SER A 12 -8.94 -2.70 11.23
CA SER A 12 -8.82 -2.80 9.77
C SER A 12 -7.44 -3.31 9.34
N GLU A 13 -6.39 -2.84 10.01
CA GLU A 13 -5.01 -3.27 9.74
C GLU A 13 -4.87 -4.77 9.96
N TYR A 14 -5.39 -5.26 11.09
CA TYR A 14 -5.36 -6.68 11.44
C TYR A 14 -5.99 -7.54 10.34
N TYR A 15 -7.18 -7.18 9.83
CA TYR A 15 -7.85 -7.96 8.81
C TYR A 15 -7.10 -7.97 7.48
N TYR A 16 -6.54 -6.83 7.05
CA TYR A 16 -5.77 -6.80 5.81
C TYR A 16 -4.48 -7.61 5.91
N ARG A 17 -3.77 -7.52 7.05
CA ARG A 17 -2.57 -8.33 7.28
C ARG A 17 -2.90 -9.82 7.36
N TYR A 18 -4.02 -10.18 7.99
CA TYR A 18 -4.51 -11.56 8.00
C TYR A 18 -4.76 -12.09 6.59
N VAL A 19 -5.39 -11.29 5.72
CA VAL A 19 -5.60 -11.65 4.30
C VAL A 19 -4.27 -11.81 3.58
N ILE A 20 -3.31 -10.90 3.75
CA ILE A 20 -1.97 -11.03 3.13
C ILE A 20 -1.25 -12.30 3.59
N GLU A 21 -1.38 -12.66 4.87
CA GLU A 21 -0.76 -13.87 5.42
C GLU A 21 -1.36 -15.16 4.83
N HIS A 22 -2.67 -15.19 4.57
CA HIS A 22 -3.39 -16.39 4.10
C HIS A 22 -3.58 -16.43 2.57
N ASP A 23 -3.54 -15.27 1.91
CA ASP A 23 -3.58 -15.06 0.47
C ASP A 23 -2.59 -13.96 0.06
N PRO A 24 -1.28 -14.29 -0.03
CA PRO A 24 -0.26 -13.36 -0.50
C PRO A 24 -0.46 -12.89 -1.94
N GLY A 25 -1.34 -13.55 -2.71
CA GLY A 25 -1.67 -13.17 -4.09
C GLY A 25 -2.69 -12.05 -4.19
N SER A 26 -3.30 -11.64 -3.08
CA SER A 26 -4.33 -10.61 -3.04
C SER A 26 -3.74 -9.21 -3.19
N PHE A 27 -3.43 -8.83 -4.42
CA PHE A 27 -2.84 -7.54 -4.78
C PHE A 27 -3.59 -6.33 -4.21
N ASP A 28 -4.92 -6.33 -4.34
CA ASP A 28 -5.76 -5.21 -3.89
C ASP A 28 -5.64 -4.98 -2.38
N THR A 29 -5.42 -6.05 -1.60
CA THR A 29 -5.24 -5.97 -0.15
C THR A 29 -3.99 -5.17 0.22
N TYR A 30 -2.89 -5.31 -0.51
CA TYR A 30 -1.70 -4.50 -0.29
C TYR A 30 -1.96 -3.02 -0.57
N LEU A 31 -2.67 -2.71 -1.67
CA LEU A 31 -3.01 -1.32 -2.01
C LEU A 31 -3.92 -0.69 -0.97
N TYR A 32 -4.95 -1.42 -0.50
CA TYR A 32 -5.87 -0.93 0.51
C TYR A 32 -5.20 -0.76 1.87
N LEU A 33 -4.34 -1.68 2.27
CA LEU A 33 -3.57 -1.56 3.50
C LEU A 33 -2.64 -0.34 3.45
N GLY A 34 -1.90 -0.14 2.36
CA GLY A 34 -1.03 1.03 2.19
C GLY A 34 -1.81 2.35 2.28
N LYS A 35 -2.94 2.47 1.57
CA LYS A 35 -3.81 3.66 1.63
C LYS A 35 -4.38 3.90 3.03
N MET A 36 -4.78 2.84 3.73
CA MET A 36 -5.33 2.93 5.07
C MET A 36 -4.26 3.35 6.08
N LEU A 37 -3.08 2.75 6.04
CA LEU A 37 -1.94 3.10 6.90
C LEU A 37 -1.55 4.57 6.73
N TYR A 38 -1.46 5.03 5.47
CA TYR A 38 -1.21 6.44 5.17
C TYR A 38 -2.29 7.36 5.78
N SER A 39 -3.57 7.02 5.59
CA SER A 39 -4.70 7.79 6.13
C SER A 39 -4.72 7.80 7.67
N SER A 40 -4.11 6.79 8.29
CA SER A 40 -3.93 6.68 9.74
C SER A 40 -2.69 7.44 10.25
N GLY A 41 -1.95 8.11 9.36
CA GLY A 41 -0.71 8.81 9.69
C GLY A 41 0.53 7.91 9.76
N GLN A 42 0.40 6.60 9.50
CA GLN A 42 1.47 5.61 9.53
C GLN A 42 2.17 5.56 8.16
N LYS A 43 2.85 6.64 7.78
CA LYS A 43 3.42 6.80 6.43
C LYS A 43 4.50 5.77 6.13
N GLU A 44 5.39 5.52 7.08
CA GLU A 44 6.50 4.58 6.93
C GLU A 44 5.97 3.15 6.69
N ASN A 45 4.96 2.73 7.46
CA ASN A 45 4.32 1.43 7.29
C ASN A 45 3.59 1.32 5.93
N ALA A 46 2.98 2.41 5.46
CA ALA A 46 2.36 2.43 4.13
C ALA A 46 3.38 2.22 3.01
N ALA A 47 4.56 2.85 3.12
CA ALA A 47 5.64 2.69 2.15
C ALA A 47 6.17 1.25 2.15
N GLU A 48 6.36 0.65 3.33
CA GLU A 48 6.80 -0.74 3.47
C GLU A 48 5.83 -1.72 2.81
N VAL A 49 4.53 -1.57 3.05
CA VAL A 49 3.50 -2.44 2.46
C VAL A 49 3.46 -2.33 0.94
N LEU A 50 3.58 -1.13 0.38
CA LEU A 50 3.57 -0.94 -1.06
C LEU A 50 4.89 -1.38 -1.71
N SER A 51 6.02 -1.22 -1.04
CA SER A 51 7.30 -1.80 -1.48
C SER A 51 7.24 -3.33 -1.53
N ASN A 52 6.60 -3.95 -0.53
CA ASN A 52 6.36 -5.39 -0.54
C ASN A 52 5.46 -5.80 -1.72
N ALA A 53 4.44 -5.00 -2.05
CA ALA A 53 3.63 -5.22 -3.23
C ALA A 53 4.46 -5.13 -4.52
N GLU A 54 5.39 -4.18 -4.63
CA GLU A 54 6.27 -4.10 -5.81
C GLU A 54 7.10 -5.36 -6.03
N GLU A 55 7.59 -5.97 -4.94
CA GLU A 55 8.41 -7.18 -5.01
C GLU A 55 7.59 -8.42 -5.39
N ASN A 56 6.36 -8.54 -4.89
CA ASN A 56 5.50 -9.70 -5.13
C ASN A 56 4.74 -9.63 -6.47
N PHE A 57 4.56 -8.43 -7.01
CA PHE A 57 3.74 -8.18 -8.19
C PHE A 57 4.53 -7.44 -9.27
N PRO A 58 5.52 -8.10 -9.92
CA PRO A 58 6.43 -7.44 -10.86
C PRO A 58 5.82 -7.17 -12.24
N ASP A 59 4.56 -7.55 -12.48
CA ASP A 59 3.93 -7.34 -13.78
C ASP A 59 3.59 -5.87 -14.02
N PHE A 60 3.67 -5.46 -15.29
CA PHE A 60 3.50 -4.07 -15.72
C PHE A 60 2.17 -3.45 -15.26
N GLY A 61 1.08 -4.23 -15.30
CA GLY A 61 -0.24 -3.75 -14.92
C GLY A 61 -0.32 -3.40 -13.44
N ARG A 62 0.14 -4.30 -12.57
CA ARG A 62 0.16 -4.08 -11.12
C ARG A 62 1.16 -3.02 -10.69
N GLN A 63 2.35 -2.98 -11.29
CA GLN A 63 3.34 -1.92 -11.03
C GLN A 63 2.79 -0.53 -11.36
N THR A 64 2.06 -0.40 -12.47
CA THR A 64 1.37 0.85 -12.82
C THR A 64 0.35 1.24 -11.76
N GLU A 65 -0.39 0.27 -11.22
CA GLU A 65 -1.42 0.52 -10.21
C GLU A 65 -0.82 0.85 -8.83
N ILE A 66 0.35 0.27 -8.49
CA ILE A 66 1.15 0.66 -7.33
C ILE A 66 1.63 2.10 -7.48
N ALA A 67 2.19 2.48 -8.63
CA ALA A 67 2.64 3.85 -8.89
C ALA A 67 1.49 4.87 -8.76
N LYS A 68 0.31 4.56 -9.32
CA LYS A 68 -0.90 5.39 -9.12
C LYS A 68 -1.29 5.49 -7.64
N THR A 69 -1.17 4.39 -6.90
CA THR A 69 -1.45 4.37 -5.46
C THR A 69 -0.47 5.27 -4.70
N TYR A 70 0.83 5.22 -5.01
CA TYR A 70 1.82 6.14 -4.44
C TYR A 70 1.46 7.60 -4.72
N VAL A 71 1.03 7.94 -5.95
CA VAL A 71 0.54 9.29 -6.27
C VAL A 71 -0.67 9.67 -5.40
N GLN A 72 -1.63 8.76 -5.23
CA GLN A 72 -2.83 9.01 -4.42
C GLN A 72 -2.50 9.29 -2.94
N ILE A 73 -1.44 8.69 -2.41
CA ILE A 73 -0.99 8.88 -1.03
C ILE A 73 0.17 9.88 -0.90
N ASN A 74 0.43 10.70 -1.92
CA ASN A 74 1.48 11.74 -1.93
C ASN A 74 2.92 11.22 -1.79
N PHE A 75 3.18 9.96 -2.15
CA PHE A 75 4.52 9.36 -2.22
C PHE A 75 5.06 9.54 -3.64
N TYR A 76 5.33 10.80 -3.99
CA TYR A 76 5.66 11.17 -5.37
C TYR A 76 7.01 10.62 -5.81
N ASP A 77 8.00 10.57 -4.92
CA ASP A 77 9.34 10.08 -5.23
C ASP A 77 9.31 8.57 -5.54
N GLU A 78 8.58 7.79 -4.76
CA GLU A 78 8.36 6.37 -4.98
C GLU A 78 7.58 6.11 -6.27
N ALA A 79 6.55 6.91 -6.55
CA ALA A 79 5.81 6.82 -7.81
C ALA A 79 6.70 7.03 -9.03
N VAL A 80 7.55 8.07 -9.01
CA VAL A 80 8.49 8.36 -10.10
C VAL A 80 9.47 7.21 -10.28
N ARG A 81 10.07 6.71 -9.19
CA ARG A 81 11.01 5.57 -9.25
C ARG A 81 10.38 4.34 -9.91
N VAL A 82 9.15 4.00 -9.53
CA VAL A 82 8.46 2.83 -10.10
C VAL A 82 8.17 3.05 -11.59
N LEU A 83 7.69 4.24 -11.96
CA LEU A 83 7.37 4.55 -13.36
C LEU A 83 8.62 4.57 -14.26
N GLU A 84 9.74 5.12 -13.79
CA GLU A 84 11.00 5.13 -14.53
C GLU A 84 11.45 3.69 -14.84
N LYS A 85 11.42 2.80 -13.84
CA LYS A 85 11.74 1.38 -13.99
C LYS A 85 10.84 0.65 -14.98
N LEU A 86 9.61 1.11 -15.20
CA LEU A 86 8.69 0.50 -16.17
C LEU A 86 8.93 0.92 -17.62
N THR A 87 9.69 2.00 -17.83
CA THR A 87 9.99 2.55 -19.17
C THR A 87 11.37 2.18 -19.70
N GLU A 88 12.20 1.56 -18.88
CA GLU A 88 13.48 0.94 -19.27
C GLU A 88 13.27 -0.41 -19.96
#